data_AF-A0A847EN49-F1
#
_entry.id   AF-A0A847EN49-F1
#
_cell.length_a   1.000
_cell.length_b   1.000
_cell.length_c   1.000
_cell.angle_alpha   90.00
_cell.angle_beta   90.00
_cell.angle_gamma   90.00
#
_symmetry.space_group_name_H-M   'P 1'
#
loop_
_entity.id
_entity.type
_entity.pdbx_description
1 polymer ?
#
loop_
_entity_poly.entity_id
_entity_poly.type
_entity_poly.pdbx_seq_one_letter_code
_entity_poly.pdbx_strand_id
1 'polypeptide(L)' 'VADAHGVSPQQVTLAWQLSLGEHVIPIPGASRPASIVDSARAMDLELTDDEVERISAALLQR' A
#
# COMPACT_ATOMS: atom_id res chain seq x y z
N VAL A 1 -5.48 -9.47 -1.80
CA VAL A 1 -5.05 -8.24 -2.49
C VAL A 1 -3.62 -8.40 -2.98
N ALA A 2 -2.61 -8.42 -2.11
CA ALA A 2 -1.20 -8.58 -2.53
C ALA A 2 -0.95 -9.75 -3.49
N ASP A 3 -1.41 -10.95 -3.14
CA ASP A 3 -1.27 -12.14 -4.01
C ASP A 3 -1.96 -11.98 -5.38
N ALA A 4 -3.10 -11.26 -5.43
CA ALA A 4 -3.83 -11.03 -6.67
C ALA A 4 -3.10 -10.06 -7.61
N HIS A 5 -2.37 -9.10 -7.03
CA HIS A 5 -1.52 -8.15 -7.75
C HIS A 5 -0.09 -8.66 -7.99
N GLY A 6 0.30 -9.81 -7.40
CA GLY A 6 1.66 -10.35 -7.51
C GLY A 6 2.73 -9.48 -6.84
N VAL A 7 2.34 -8.71 -5.82
CA VAL A 7 3.15 -7.69 -5.14
C VAL A 7 3.35 -8.02 -3.67
N SER A 8 4.24 -7.29 -3.00
CA SER A 8 4.40 -7.45 -1.56
C SER A 8 3.20 -6.85 -0.79
N PRO A 9 2.89 -7.34 0.42
CA PRO A 9 1.95 -6.67 1.32
C PRO A 9 2.35 -5.22 1.66
N GLN A 10 3.65 -4.91 1.64
CA GLN A 10 4.17 -3.57 1.88
C GLN A 10 3.73 -2.60 0.78
N GLN A 11 3.79 -3.04 -0.50
CA GLN A 11 3.30 -2.26 -1.64
C GLN A 11 1.82 -1.96 -1.53
N VAL A 12 1.00 -2.98 -1.21
CA VAL A 12 -0.45 -2.79 -1.01
C VAL A 12 -0.73 -1.82 0.12
N THR A 13 0.02 -1.90 1.22
CA THR A 13 -0.18 -1.02 2.38
C THR A 13 0.12 0.44 2.02
N LEU A 14 1.23 0.70 1.34
CA LEU A 14 1.63 2.04 0.95
C LEU A 14 0.71 2.62 -0.12
N ALA A 15 0.31 1.82 -1.12
CA ALA A 15 -0.67 2.21 -2.14
C ALA A 15 -2.03 2.56 -1.52
N TRP A 16 -2.50 1.75 -0.56
CA TRP A 16 -3.71 2.05 0.21
C TRP A 16 -3.59 3.35 1.00
N GLN A 17 -2.46 3.60 1.68
CA GLN A 17 -2.27 4.87 2.40
C GLN A 17 -2.34 6.07 1.45
N LEU A 18 -1.69 5.98 0.29
CA LEU A 18 -1.72 7.02 -0.75
C LEU A 18 -3.15 7.24 -1.29
N SER A 19 -3.99 6.20 -1.35
CA SER A 19 -5.37 6.31 -1.84
C SER A 19 -6.34 6.98 -0.84
N LEU A 20 -5.94 7.17 0.43
CA LEU A 20 -6.81 7.80 1.44
C LEU A 20 -7.00 9.31 1.25
N GLY A 21 -6.22 9.94 0.37
CA GLY A 21 -6.42 11.33 -0.04
C GLY A 21 -5.15 11.97 -0.58
N GLU A 22 -5.32 13.04 -1.37
CA GLU A 22 -4.24 13.76 -2.06
C GLU A 22 -3.11 14.24 -1.14
N HIS A 23 -3.43 14.51 0.13
CA HIS A 23 -2.47 15.01 1.12
C HIS A 23 -1.90 13.92 2.05
N VAL A 24 -2.19 12.65 1.77
CA VAL A 24 -1.70 11.52 2.58
C VAL A 24 -0.40 11.00 1.97
N ILE A 25 0.73 11.27 2.62
CA ILE A 25 2.06 10.83 2.18
C ILE A 25 2.66 9.90 3.24
N PRO A 26 2.71 8.57 3.01
CA PRO A 26 3.35 7.64 3.92
C PRO A 26 4.87 7.83 3.92
N ILE A 27 5.50 7.71 5.09
CA ILE A 27 6.97 7.78 5.25
C ILE A 27 7.49 6.38 5.60
N PRO A 28 7.77 5.51 4.60
CA PRO A 28 8.27 4.18 4.87
C PRO A 28 9.72 4.21 5.37
N GLY A 29 9.97 3.51 6.48
CA GLY A 29 11.32 3.22 6.95
C GLY A 29 11.84 1.91 6.37
N ALA A 30 13.04 1.91 5.78
CA ALA A 30 13.70 0.70 5.29
C ALA A 30 15.23 0.81 5.41
N SER A 31 15.90 -0.29 5.78
CA SER A 31 17.36 -0.36 5.93
C SER A 31 18.03 -1.33 4.94
N ARG A 32 17.24 -2.08 4.16
CA ARG A 32 17.72 -3.02 3.14
C ARG A 32 17.38 -2.49 1.76
N PRO A 33 18.30 -2.56 0.78
CA PRO A 33 18.03 -2.09 -0.60
C PRO A 33 16.77 -2.71 -1.21
N ALA A 34 16.55 -4.01 -0.99
CA ALA A 34 15.36 -4.70 -1.49
C ALA A 34 14.05 -4.07 -0.97
N SER A 35 13.98 -3.74 0.32
CA SER A 35 12.80 -3.13 0.95
C SER A 35 12.59 -1.67 0.51
N ILE A 36 13.68 -0.94 0.22
CA ILE A 36 13.61 0.42 -0.33
C ILE A 36 12.99 0.37 -1.73
N VAL A 37 13.49 -0.50 -2.61
CA VAL A 37 12.97 -0.68 -3.97
C VAL A 37 11.52 -1.15 -3.93
N ASP A 38 11.20 -2.08 -3.04
CA ASP A 38 9.84 -2.58 -2.86
C ASP A 38 8.86 -1.48 -2.44
N SER A 39 9.26 -0.62 -1.49
CA SER A 39 8.45 0.53 -1.06
C SER A 39 8.24 1.55 -2.17
N ALA A 40 9.26 1.83 -2.98
CA ALA A 40 9.17 2.79 -4.09
C ALA A 40 8.17 2.35 -5.16
N ARG A 41 8.15 1.05 -5.48
CA ARG A 41 7.21 0.45 -6.45
C ARG A 41 5.74 0.51 -6.02
N ALA A 42 5.44 0.82 -4.75
CA ALA A 42 4.07 1.00 -4.30
C ALA A 42 3.36 2.16 -5.01
N MET A 43 4.11 3.15 -5.50
CA MET A 43 3.56 4.30 -6.22
C MET A 43 2.98 3.94 -7.59
N ASP A 44 3.39 2.79 -8.15
CA ASP A 44 2.91 2.29 -9.44
C ASP A 44 1.68 1.36 -9.30
N LEU A 45 1.24 1.10 -8.07
CA LEU A 45 0.12 0.21 -7.77
C LEU A 45 -1.16 1.02 -7.54
N GLU A 46 -2.10 0.92 -8.48
CA GLU A 46 -3.46 1.42 -8.29
C GLU A 46 -4.35 0.32 -7.72
N LEU A 47 -4.95 0.58 -6.56
CA LEU A 47 -5.94 -0.30 -5.95
C LEU A 47 -7.33 0.08 -6.45
N THR A 48 -8.18 -0.93 -6.66
CA THR A 48 -9.59 -0.70 -6.95
C THR A 48 -10.34 -0.18 -5.71
N ASP A 49 -11.46 0.52 -5.92
CA ASP A 49 -12.30 1.01 -4.82
C ASP A 49 -12.70 -0.11 -3.85
N ASP A 50 -13.08 -1.28 -4.38
CA ASP A 50 -13.41 -2.48 -3.60
C ASP A 50 -12.24 -2.96 -2.73
N GLU A 51 -11.01 -2.89 -3.24
CA GLU A 51 -9.82 -3.27 -2.49
C GLU A 51 -9.49 -2.26 -1.39
N VAL A 52 -9.63 -0.97 -1.68
CA VAL A 52 -9.46 0.11 -0.71
C VAL A 52 -10.48 -0.04 0.42
N GLU A 53 -11.75 -0.26 0.10
CA GLU A 53 -12.81 -0.47 1.08
C GLU A 53 -12.52 -1.71 1.94
N ARG A 54 -12.16 -2.84 1.32
CA ARG A 54 -11.85 -4.08 2.02
C ARG A 54 -10.69 -3.93 3.00
N ILE A 55 -9.62 -3.26 2.60
CA ILE A 55 -8.45 -3.01 3.47
C ILE A 55 -8.83 -2.06 4.61
N SER A 56 -9.52 -0.97 4.30
CA SER A 56 -9.96 0.02 5.28
C SER A 56 -10.87 -0.59 6.33
N ALA A 57 -11.86 -1.40 5.94
CA ALA A 57 -12.75 -2.10 6.85
C ALA A 57 -11.99 -3.04 7.80
N ALA A 58 -10.96 -3.74 7.31
CA ALA A 58 -10.16 -4.63 8.13
C ALA A 58 -9.26 -3.90 9.16
N LEU A 59 -8.81 -2.68 8.84
CA LEU A 59 -7.88 -1.90 9.67
C LEU A 59 -8.57 -0.90 10.61
N LEU A 60 -9.68 -0.28 10.20
CA LEU A 60 -10.40 0.74 10.97
C LEU A 60 -11.40 0.17 11.98
N GLN A 61 -11.66 -1.14 11.94
CA GLN A 61 -12.48 -1.85 12.91
C GLN A 61 -11.66 -2.39 14.10
N ARG A 62 -10.42 -1.94 14.27
CA ARG A 62 -9.52 -2.29 15.37
C ARG A 62 -9.23 -1.08 16.24
#